data_AF-A0A3L6F7A1-F1
#
_entry.id   AF-A0A3L6F7A1-F1
#
_cell.length_a   1.000
_cell.length_b   1.000
_cell.length_c   1.000
_cell.angle_alpha   90.00
_cell.angle_beta   90.00
_cell.angle_gamma   90.00
#
_symmetry.space_group_name_H-M   'P 1'
#
loop_
_entity.id
_entity.type
_entity.pdbx_description
1 polymer ?
#
loop_
_entity_poly.entity_id
_entity_poly.type
_entity_poly.pdbx_seq_one_letter_code
_entity_poly.pdbx_strand_id
1 'polypeptide(L)'
;MIQLKFPNKTMVLLSWMHFPVKEKKIIHYYKNNLKGKHAAFLYEMCKFYRDWHANSDGFHGIFLHDPVSFTVALHPEYFTFKKGVVRVEIQGICTGNTLMDQGLKKWNSENPWSGYKPISVAWTVDVPKVISFIKKLLMAP
;
A
#
# COMPACT_ATOMS: atom_id res chain seq x y z
N MET A 1 -5.55 2.14 22.73
CA MET A 1 -4.57 2.26 21.62
C MET A 1 -3.23 1.55 21.90
N ILE A 2 -2.56 1.03 20.88
CA ILE A 2 -1.16 0.51 20.93
C ILE A 2 -0.27 1.21 19.89
N GLN A 3 1.04 1.02 19.95
CA GLN A 3 1.95 1.35 18.85
C GLN A 3 2.61 0.07 18.33
N LEU A 4 2.62 -0.09 17.01
CA LEU A 4 3.29 -1.21 16.36
C LEU A 4 4.81 -1.12 16.57
N LYS A 5 5.40 -2.22 17.02
CA LYS A 5 6.85 -2.35 17.23
C LYS A 5 7.45 -3.13 16.07
N PHE A 6 8.09 -2.44 15.12
CA PHE A 6 8.87 -3.06 14.06
C PHE A 6 10.32 -2.55 14.08
N PRO A 7 11.32 -3.39 13.75
CA PRO A 7 12.74 -3.02 13.81
C PRO A 7 13.11 -1.88 12.84
N ASN A 8 12.48 -1.84 11.66
CA ASN A 8 12.68 -0.83 10.62
C ASN A 8 11.32 -0.25 10.21
N LYS A 9 11.02 0.96 10.69
CA LYS A 9 9.67 1.49 10.85
C LYS A 9 9.18 2.24 9.60
N THR A 10 8.98 1.53 8.49
CA THR A 10 8.25 2.06 7.34
C THR A 10 6.87 1.43 7.28
N MET A 11 5.83 2.25 7.33
CA MET A 11 4.44 1.83 7.21
C MET A 11 3.88 2.28 5.87
N VAL A 12 3.24 1.37 5.15
CA VAL A 12 2.49 1.66 3.91
C VAL A 12 1.01 1.56 4.26
N LEU A 13 0.27 2.66 4.10
CA LEU A 13 -1.15 2.73 4.47
C LEU A 13 -2.05 2.46 3.25
N LEU A 14 -3.17 1.78 3.50
CA LEU A 14 -4.19 1.46 2.50
C LEU A 14 -4.82 2.71 1.87
N SER A 15 -4.88 3.84 2.59
CA SER A 15 -5.44 5.11 2.07
C SER A 15 -4.73 5.58 0.79
N TRP A 16 -3.48 5.15 0.58
CA TRP A 16 -2.68 5.50 -0.61
C TRP A 16 -2.62 4.37 -1.64
N MET A 17 -2.83 3.12 -1.24
CA MET A 17 -2.86 2.01 -2.21
C MET A 17 -4.10 2.02 -3.11
N HIS A 18 -5.08 2.88 -2.81
CA HIS A 18 -6.20 3.21 -3.69
C HIS A 18 -5.86 4.25 -4.76
N PHE A 19 -4.57 4.64 -4.92
CA PHE A 19 -4.15 5.25 -6.18
C PHE A 19 -4.52 4.26 -7.27
N PRO A 20 -5.48 4.61 -8.13
CA PRO A 20 -5.98 3.65 -9.06
C PRO A 20 -4.83 3.29 -9.98
N VAL A 21 -4.33 2.07 -9.85
CA VAL A 21 -4.02 1.31 -11.05
C VAL A 21 -5.39 1.07 -11.71
N LYS A 22 -5.98 2.13 -12.29
CA LYS A 22 -7.25 2.15 -13.05
C LYS A 22 -7.13 1.30 -14.31
N GLU A 23 -6.02 0.59 -14.46
CA GLU A 23 -5.64 -0.08 -15.65
C GLU A 23 -6.25 -1.48 -15.66
N LYS A 24 -7.39 -1.54 -16.35
CA LYS A 24 -7.76 -2.66 -17.24
C LYS A 24 -6.54 -3.25 -17.99
N LYS A 25 -5.44 -2.48 -18.13
CA LYS A 25 -4.20 -2.89 -18.78
C LYS A 25 -3.37 -3.93 -18.03
N ILE A 26 -3.37 -4.09 -16.70
CA ILE A 26 -2.46 -5.10 -16.09
C ILE A 26 -2.95 -6.53 -16.32
N ILE A 27 -4.26 -6.75 -16.18
CA ILE A 27 -4.89 -8.04 -16.48
C ILE A 27 -4.82 -8.32 -17.99
N HIS A 28 -5.07 -7.32 -18.82
CA HIS A 28 -4.87 -7.44 -20.27
C HIS A 28 -3.41 -7.69 -20.64
N TYR A 29 -2.47 -7.10 -19.91
CA TYR A 29 -1.05 -7.30 -20.09
C TYR A 29 -0.65 -8.73 -19.77
N TYR A 30 -1.10 -9.33 -18.66
CA TYR A 30 -0.87 -10.77 -18.42
C TYR A 30 -1.52 -11.64 -19.49
N LYS A 31 -2.76 -11.33 -19.89
CA LYS A 31 -3.46 -12.06 -20.96
C LYS A 31 -2.67 -12.08 -22.28
N ASN A 32 -2.01 -10.98 -22.62
CA ASN A 32 -1.22 -10.86 -23.85
C ASN A 32 0.21 -11.41 -23.71
N ASN A 33 0.63 -11.79 -22.50
CA ASN A 33 1.99 -12.18 -22.17
C ASN A 33 2.05 -13.53 -21.41
N LEU A 34 1.13 -14.45 -21.68
CA LEU A 34 1.00 -15.75 -20.99
C LEU A 34 2.24 -16.65 -21.08
N LYS A 35 3.23 -16.31 -21.92
CA LYS A 35 4.51 -17.04 -22.03
C LYS A 35 5.46 -16.80 -20.86
N GLY A 36 5.21 -15.79 -20.01
CA GLY A 36 5.99 -15.59 -18.79
C GLY A 36 5.74 -16.72 -17.78
N LYS A 37 6.78 -17.12 -17.04
CA LYS A 37 6.78 -18.29 -16.12
C LYS A 37 5.56 -18.35 -15.18
N HIS A 38 5.10 -17.20 -14.70
CA HIS A 38 3.98 -17.09 -13.76
C HIS A 38 2.75 -16.36 -14.34
N ALA A 39 2.80 -15.94 -15.62
CA ALA A 39 1.81 -15.03 -16.19
C ALA A 39 0.39 -15.62 -16.24
N ALA A 40 0.24 -16.90 -16.58
CA ALA A 40 -1.06 -17.58 -16.60
C ALA A 40 -1.68 -17.70 -15.20
N PHE A 41 -0.87 -18.05 -14.19
CA PHE A 41 -1.33 -18.16 -12.80
C PHE A 41 -1.76 -16.79 -12.25
N LEU A 42 -0.94 -15.76 -12.46
CA LEU A 42 -1.26 -14.39 -12.05
C LEU A 42 -2.51 -13.85 -12.77
N TYR A 43 -2.69 -14.17 -14.05
CA TYR A 43 -3.88 -13.78 -14.80
C TYR A 43 -5.16 -14.33 -14.16
N GLU A 44 -5.21 -15.63 -13.85
CA GLU A 44 -6.39 -16.26 -13.24
C GLU A 44 -6.68 -15.69 -11.84
N MET A 45 -5.66 -15.53 -10.99
CA MET A 45 -5.84 -14.92 -9.67
C MET A 45 -6.35 -13.47 -9.77
N CYS A 46 -5.74 -12.66 -10.64
CA CYS A 46 -6.12 -11.26 -10.78
C CYS A 46 -7.49 -11.09 -11.43
N LYS A 47 -7.96 -12.04 -12.24
CA LYS A 47 -9.31 -12.03 -12.81
C LYS A 47 -10.37 -12.15 -11.71
N PHE A 48 -10.22 -13.11 -10.80
CA PHE A 48 -11.10 -13.25 -9.64
C PHE A 48 -11.11 -11.97 -8.79
N TYR A 49 -9.91 -11.44 -8.48
CA TYR A 49 -9.79 -10.25 -7.63
C TYR A 49 -10.41 -8.99 -8.26
N ARG A 50 -10.29 -8.84 -9.58
CA ARG A 50 -10.98 -7.79 -10.34
C ARG A 50 -12.50 -7.92 -10.25
N ASP A 51 -13.01 -9.12 -10.44
CA ASP A 51 -14.46 -9.36 -10.44
C ASP A 51 -15.05 -9.12 -9.05
N TRP A 52 -14.29 -9.45 -7.99
CA TRP A 52 -14.64 -9.07 -6.62
C TRP A 52 -14.74 -7.55 -6.44
N HIS A 53 -13.72 -6.78 -6.84
CA HIS A 53 -13.75 -5.30 -6.76
C HIS A 53 -14.87 -4.66 -7.60
N ALA A 54 -15.21 -5.25 -8.75
CA ALA A 54 -16.32 -4.79 -9.57
C ALA A 54 -17.65 -4.98 -8.82
N ASN A 55 -17.82 -6.10 -8.12
CA ASN A 55 -19.03 -6.41 -7.37
C ASN A 55 -19.14 -5.66 -6.04
N SER A 56 -18.03 -5.48 -5.31
CA SER A 56 -18.03 -4.83 -3.99
C SER A 56 -18.03 -3.31 -4.09
N ASP A 57 -17.21 -2.76 -4.99
CA ASP A 57 -16.88 -1.33 -5.02
C ASP A 57 -17.31 -0.64 -6.33
N GLY A 58 -17.91 -1.39 -7.28
CA GLY A 58 -18.17 -0.91 -8.64
C GLY A 58 -16.90 -0.64 -9.46
N PHE A 59 -15.73 -1.04 -8.96
CA PHE A 59 -14.43 -0.69 -9.52
C PHE A 59 -13.93 -1.76 -10.49
N HIS A 60 -13.74 -1.37 -11.76
CA HIS A 60 -13.28 -2.27 -12.81
C HIS A 60 -11.75 -2.27 -12.96
N GLY A 61 -11.05 -2.73 -11.93
CA GLY A 61 -9.59 -2.79 -11.84
C GLY A 61 -9.13 -3.63 -10.64
N ILE A 62 -7.84 -3.54 -10.30
CA ILE A 62 -7.27 -4.16 -9.09
C ILE A 62 -6.31 -3.19 -8.41
N PHE A 63 -6.20 -3.28 -7.08
CA PHE A 63 -5.18 -2.60 -6.30
C PHE A 63 -4.06 -3.57 -5.94
N LEU A 64 -2.83 -3.23 -6.30
CA LEU A 64 -1.66 -4.10 -6.07
C LEU A 64 -1.04 -3.82 -4.70
N HIS A 65 -1.80 -4.02 -3.62
CA HIS A 65 -1.37 -3.68 -2.25
C HIS A 65 0.01 -4.25 -1.89
N ASP A 66 0.18 -5.55 -2.05
CA ASP A 66 1.42 -6.24 -1.66
C ASP A 66 2.58 -5.93 -2.62
N PRO A 67 2.41 -5.96 -3.96
CA PRO A 67 3.47 -5.53 -4.87
C PRO A 67 3.94 -4.08 -4.67
N VAL A 68 3.02 -3.16 -4.34
CA VAL A 68 3.39 -1.77 -3.99
C VAL A 68 4.18 -1.74 -2.69
N SER A 69 3.75 -2.49 -1.67
CA SER A 69 4.48 -2.61 -0.39
C SER A 69 5.88 -3.18 -0.58
N PHE A 70 6.03 -4.18 -1.45
CA PHE A 70 7.33 -4.73 -1.82
C PHE A 70 8.20 -3.71 -2.56
N THR A 71 7.61 -2.89 -3.42
CA THR A 71 8.32 -1.81 -4.11
C THR A 71 8.85 -0.76 -3.15
N VAL A 72 8.19 -0.49 -2.01
CA VAL A 72 8.72 0.40 -0.96
C VAL A 72 10.04 -0.13 -0.37
N ALA A 73 10.16 -1.45 -0.23
CA ALA A 73 11.38 -2.07 0.31
C ALA A 73 12.56 -2.01 -0.69
N LEU A 74 12.28 -2.11 -1.98
CA LEU A 74 13.31 -2.16 -3.03
C LEU A 74 13.64 -0.79 -3.64
N HIS A 75 12.64 0.07 -3.78
CA HIS A 75 12.70 1.37 -4.42
C HIS A 75 12.02 2.44 -3.56
N PRO A 76 12.50 2.71 -2.33
CA PRO A 76 11.93 3.73 -1.47
C PRO A 76 11.96 5.14 -2.11
N GLU A 77 12.87 5.38 -3.06
CA GLU A 77 12.96 6.63 -3.84
C GLU A 77 11.75 6.90 -4.76
N TYR A 78 10.89 5.89 -5.00
CA TYR A 78 9.62 6.09 -5.71
C TYR A 78 8.52 6.66 -4.81
N PHE A 79 8.81 6.86 -3.52
CA PHE A 79 7.85 7.29 -2.52
C PHE A 79 8.39 8.51 -1.77
N THR A 80 7.47 9.32 -1.26
CA THR A 80 7.79 10.28 -0.20
C THR A 80 7.28 9.75 1.13
N PHE A 81 7.89 10.18 2.23
CA PHE A 81 7.54 9.73 3.57
C PHE A 81 7.32 10.91 4.50
N LYS A 82 6.35 10.78 5.41
CA LYS A 82 6.21 11.65 6.58
C LYS A 82 6.59 10.90 7.84
N LYS A 83 7.30 11.58 8.74
CA LYS A 83 7.58 11.06 10.07
C LYS A 83 6.48 11.49 11.03
N GLY A 84 6.05 10.58 11.89
CA GLY A 84 5.07 10.86 12.94
C GLY A 84 4.85 9.67 13.84
N VAL A 85 4.25 9.89 15.01
CA VAL A 85 3.89 8.81 15.92
C VAL A 85 2.56 8.21 15.44
N VAL A 86 2.51 6.89 15.28
CA VAL A 86 1.30 6.19 14.84
C VAL A 86 0.79 5.30 15.96
N ARG A 87 -0.50 5.41 16.24
CA ARG A 87 -1.23 4.60 17.21
C ARG A 87 -2.34 3.82 16.52
N VAL A 88 -2.67 2.66 17.06
CA VAL A 88 -3.75 1.79 16.56
C VAL A 88 -4.83 1.66 17.64
N GLU A 89 -6.07 1.93 17.29
CA GLU A 89 -7.21 1.70 18.17
C GLU A 89 -7.48 0.19 18.31
N ILE A 90 -7.74 -0.27 19.53
CA ILE A 90 -7.96 -1.69 19.86
C ILE A 90 -9.35 -1.94 20.48
N GLN A 91 -10.18 -0.91 20.61
CA GLN A 91 -11.50 -0.99 21.24
C GLN A 91 -12.58 -0.25 20.46
N GLY A 92 -13.82 -0.69 20.63
CA GLY A 92 -15.01 -0.04 20.07
C GLY A 92 -15.11 -0.12 18.55
N ILE A 93 -15.97 0.72 17.97
CA ILE A 93 -16.31 0.71 16.53
C ILE A 93 -15.14 1.13 15.62
N CYS A 94 -14.09 1.75 16.17
CA CYS A 94 -12.91 2.17 15.43
C CYS A 94 -11.72 1.21 15.59
N THR A 95 -11.93 0.03 16.18
CA THR A 95 -10.87 -0.99 16.34
C THR A 95 -10.17 -1.24 15.00
N GLY A 96 -8.83 -1.20 15.00
CA GLY A 96 -7.99 -1.34 13.81
C GLY A 96 -7.60 -0.02 13.14
N ASN A 97 -8.21 1.11 13.52
CA ASN A 97 -7.89 2.42 12.92
C ASN A 97 -6.47 2.88 13.29
N THR A 98 -5.69 3.30 12.29
CA THR A 98 -4.34 3.83 12.45
C THR A 98 -4.35 5.37 12.46
N LEU A 99 -3.97 5.98 13.59
CA LEU A 99 -3.96 7.44 13.76
C LEU A 99 -2.53 7.97 13.89
N MET A 100 -2.18 8.93 13.04
CA MET A 100 -0.84 9.54 13.00
C MET A 100 -0.87 10.96 13.58
N ASP A 101 -0.10 11.18 14.64
CA ASP A 101 0.33 12.52 15.02
C ASP A 101 1.55 12.90 14.17
N GLN A 102 1.39 13.94 13.35
CA GLN A 102 2.44 14.45 12.46
C GLN A 102 3.47 15.33 13.21
N GLY A 103 3.22 15.68 14.48
CA GLY A 103 4.11 16.55 15.25
C GLY A 103 4.16 18.00 14.77
N LEU A 104 3.18 18.44 13.95
CA LEU A 104 3.08 19.81 13.43
C LEU A 104 2.63 20.82 14.50
N LYS A 105 2.12 20.34 15.64
CA LYS A 105 1.63 21.17 16.74
C LYS A 105 2.25 20.67 18.04
N LYS A 106 2.53 21.59 18.96
CA LYS A 106 2.88 21.26 20.33
C LYS A 106 1.60 21.04 21.13
N TRP A 107 1.46 19.87 21.74
CA TRP A 107 0.35 19.57 22.62
C TRP A 107 0.55 20.23 23.99
N ASN A 108 -0.53 20.75 24.58
CA ASN A 108 -0.49 21.42 25.88
C ASN A 108 -0.32 20.44 27.06
N SER A 109 -0.63 19.16 26.83
CA SER A 109 -0.49 18.07 27.81
C SER A 109 0.01 16.81 27.13
N GLU A 110 0.45 15.84 27.93
CA GLU A 110 0.68 14.48 27.43
C GLU A 110 -0.61 13.89 26.86
N ASN A 111 -0.44 13.05 25.84
CA ASN A 111 -1.51 12.39 25.14
C ASN A 111 -1.06 10.99 24.67
N PRO A 112 -1.94 10.20 24.04
CA PRO A 112 -1.58 8.87 23.56
C PRO A 112 -0.49 8.82 22.48
N TRP A 113 0.07 9.92 22.01
CA TRP A 113 1.24 9.92 21.11
C TRP A 113 2.53 10.33 21.84
N SER A 114 2.44 10.94 23.02
CA SER A 114 3.57 11.42 23.82
C SER A 114 4.52 10.28 24.26
N GLY A 115 5.82 10.53 24.23
CA GLY A 115 6.86 9.59 24.67
C GLY A 115 7.22 8.48 23.67
N TYR A 116 6.52 8.38 22.53
CA TYR A 116 6.78 7.37 21.53
C TYR A 116 7.67 7.86 20.38
N LYS A 117 8.45 6.95 19.81
CA LYS A 117 9.33 7.25 18.67
C LYS A 117 8.55 7.31 17.35
N PRO A 118 8.67 8.39 16.56
CA PRO A 118 8.08 8.49 15.23
C PRO A 118 8.49 7.33 14.31
N ILE A 119 7.64 7.05 13.33
CA ILE A 119 7.86 6.10 12.23
C ILE A 119 7.74 6.82 10.90
N SER A 120 8.31 6.25 9.83
CA SER A 120 8.11 6.74 8.47
C SER A 120 6.82 6.15 7.89
N VAL A 121 5.94 7.01 7.42
CA VAL A 121 4.68 6.63 6.77
C VAL A 121 4.74 7.07 5.31
N ALA A 122 4.52 6.14 4.39
CA ALA A 122 4.45 6.47 2.95
C ALA A 122 3.33 7.51 2.72
N TRP A 123 3.68 8.59 2.02
CA TRP A 123 2.82 9.77 1.88
C TRP A 123 2.41 10.03 0.43
N THR A 124 3.36 9.96 -0.51
CA THR A 124 3.07 10.02 -1.95
C THR A 124 3.85 8.95 -2.69
N VAL A 125 3.43 8.66 -3.92
CA VAL A 125 4.03 7.62 -4.79
C VAL A 125 4.14 8.10 -6.23
N ASP A 126 5.24 7.76 -6.88
CA ASP A 126 5.43 7.87 -8.33
C ASP A 126 4.78 6.65 -9.01
N VAL A 127 3.48 6.76 -9.31
CA VAL A 127 2.67 5.67 -9.86
C VAL A 127 3.27 5.08 -11.16
N PRO A 128 3.70 5.88 -12.16
CA PRO A 128 4.32 5.34 -13.37
C PRO A 128 5.56 4.48 -13.10
N LYS A 129 6.47 4.91 -12.22
CA LYS A 129 7.67 4.14 -11.89
C LYS A 129 7.34 2.82 -11.21
N VAL A 130 6.43 2.83 -10.24
CA VAL A 130 6.01 1.62 -9.52
C VAL A 130 5.34 0.62 -10.47
N ILE A 131 4.41 1.06 -11.31
CA ILE A 131 3.75 0.17 -12.29
C ILE A 131 4.77 -0.42 -13.28
N SER A 132 5.70 0.41 -13.78
CA SER A 132 6.75 -0.03 -14.70
C SER A 132 7.64 -1.09 -14.06
N PHE A 133 8.06 -0.86 -12.80
CA PHE A 133 8.86 -1.80 -12.03
C PHE A 133 8.15 -3.15 -11.83
N ILE A 134 6.89 -3.12 -11.38
CA ILE A 134 6.10 -4.34 -11.16
C ILE A 134 5.93 -5.12 -12.47
N LYS A 135 5.57 -4.44 -13.58
CA LYS A 135 5.44 -5.08 -14.89
C LYS A 135 6.76 -5.72 -15.34
N LYS A 136 7.89 -5.02 -15.17
CA LYS A 136 9.21 -5.54 -15.51
C LYS A 136 9.54 -6.82 -14.73
N LEU A 137 9.27 -6.84 -13.43
CA LEU A 137 9.62 -7.96 -12.55
C LEU A 137 8.76 -9.19 -12.82
N LEU A 138 7.46 -9.00 -13.07
CA LEU A 138 6.53 -10.10 -13.34
C LEU A 138 6.67 -10.69 -14.76
N MET A 139 7.42 -10.00 -15.63
CA MET A 139 7.73 -10.41 -17.00
C MET A 139 9.16 -10.94 -17.16
N ALA A 140 9.95 -10.95 -16.09
CA ALA A 140 11.23 -11.62 -16.12
C ALA A 140 11.02 -13.13 -16.43
N PRO A 141 11.83 -13.71 -17.33
CA PRO A 141 11.73 -15.13 -17.68
C PRO A 141 11.95 -16.06 -16.49
#